data_AF-A0A2M7FI43-F1
#
_entry.id   AF-A0A2M7FI43-F1
#
_cell.length_a   1.000
_cell.length_b   1.000
_cell.length_c   1.000
_cell.angle_alpha   90.00
_cell.angle_beta   90.00
_cell.angle_gamma   90.00
#
_symmetry.space_group_name_H-M   'P 1'
#
loop_
_entity.id
_entity.type
_entity.pdbx_description
1 polymer ?
#
loop_
_entity_poly.entity_id
_entity_poly.type
_entity_poly.pdbx_seq_one_letter_code
_entity_poly.pdbx_strand_id
1 'polypeptide(L)' 'MLYWHRNGFCLWLKRLEAEKFAWLRETELSTQTINIHQFEWLLEGFDLWANKPHKTLNYASVS' A
#
# COMPACT_ATOMS: atom_id res chain seq x y z
N MET A 1 1.89 -8.55 -8.68
CA MET A 1 3.24 -8.03 -8.94
C MET A 1 3.93 -8.92 -9.96
N LEU A 2 4.52 -8.33 -11.01
CA LEU A 2 5.30 -9.04 -12.01
C LEU A 2 6.76 -8.61 -11.86
N TYR A 3 7.69 -9.56 -11.70
CA TYR A 3 9.11 -9.26 -11.65
C TYR A 3 9.92 -10.27 -12.45
N TRP A 4 11.04 -9.83 -13.03
CA TRP A 4 11.95 -10.69 -13.78
C TRP A 4 12.98 -11.31 -12.85
N HIS A 5 13.16 -12.62 -12.94
CA HIS A 5 14.18 -13.34 -12.17
C HIS A 5 14.96 -14.29 -13.07
N ARG A 6 16.26 -14.00 -13.23
CA ARG A 6 17.26 -14.69 -14.07
C ARG A 6 16.86 -14.73 -15.56
N ASN A 7 15.98 -15.66 -15.92
CA ASN A 7 15.56 -15.93 -17.30
C ASN A 7 14.03 -16.03 -17.46
N GLY A 8 13.26 -15.62 -16.45
CA GLY A 8 11.80 -15.76 -16.49
C GLY A 8 11.07 -14.69 -15.69
N PHE A 9 9.77 -14.57 -15.97
CA PHE A 9 8.88 -13.71 -15.21
C PHE A 9 8.25 -14.49 -14.06
N CYS A 10 8.28 -13.91 -12.87
CA CYS A 10 7.55 -14.37 -11.71
C CYS A 10 6.35 -13.44 -11.49
N LEU A 11 5.16 -14.03 -11.40
CA LEU A 11 3.93 -13.31 -11.03
C LEU A 11 3.56 -13.70 -9.60
N TRP A 12 3.51 -12.69 -8.72
CA TRP A 12 2.98 -12.84 -7.38
C TRP A 12 1.59 -12.23 -7.30
N LEU A 13 0.61 -13.05 -6.91
CA LEU A 13 -0.79 -12.67 -6.81
C LEU A 13 -1.24 -12.83 -5.36
N LYS A 14 -1.39 -11.70 -4.64
CA LYS A 14 -2.06 -11.67 -3.34
C LYS A 14 -3.45 -11.10 -3.54
N ARG A 15 -4.47 -11.90 -3.23
CA ARG A 15 -5.86 -11.48 -3.28
C ARG A 15 -6.21 -10.81 -1.96
N LEU A 16 -6.59 -9.54 -2.02
CA LEU A 16 -7.27 -8.87 -0.92
C LEU A 16 -8.77 -9.08 -1.13
N GLU A 17 -9.43 -9.78 -0.21
CA GLU A 17 -10.86 -10.11 -0.36
C GLU A 17 -11.78 -8.96 0.02
N ALA A 18 -11.36 -8.12 0.98
CA ALA A 18 -12.15 -7.01 1.49
C ALA A 18 -11.65 -5.62 1.05
N GLU A 19 -10.35 -5.51 0.74
CA GLU A 19 -9.69 -4.22 0.55
C GLU A 19 -8.97 -4.13 -0.80
N LYS A 20 -8.55 -2.92 -1.17
CA LYS A 20 -7.74 -2.67 -2.37
C LYS A 20 -6.38 -2.15 -1.94
N PHE A 21 -5.34 -2.52 -2.68
CA PHE A 21 -4.04 -1.90 -2.51
C PHE A 21 -4.14 -0.40 -2.77
N ALA A 22 -3.58 0.40 -1.87
CA ALA A 22 -3.33 1.80 -2.17
C ALA A 22 -2.38 1.86 -3.36
N TRP A 23 -2.67 2.73 -4.33
CA TRP A 23 -1.82 2.95 -5.49
C TRP A 23 -1.71 4.44 -5.76
N LEU A 24 -0.59 4.85 -6.35
CA LEU A 24 -0.35 6.21 -6.83
C LEU A 24 -1.54 6.69 -7.65
N ARG A 25 -2.10 7.83 -7.27
CA ARG A 25 -3.13 8.50 -8.08
C ARG A 25 -2.41 9.25 -9.20
N GLU A 26 -3.03 9.26 -10.39
CA GLU A 26 -2.50 9.77 -11.68
C GLU A 26 -1.82 11.15 -11.65
N THR A 27 -2.04 11.95 -10.61
CA THR A 27 -1.52 13.31 -10.49
C THR A 27 -0.05 13.36 -10.03
N GLU A 28 0.44 12.32 -9.36
CA GLU A 28 1.82 12.24 -8.90
C GLU A 28 2.57 11.21 -9.74
N LEU A 29 3.45 11.69 -10.62
CA LEU A 29 4.52 10.96 -11.33
C LEU A 29 4.23 9.47 -11.59
N SER A 30 4.04 9.09 -12.86
CA SER A 30 3.73 7.73 -13.32
C SER A 30 4.64 6.61 -12.82
N THR A 31 5.77 6.93 -12.18
CA THR A 31 6.62 6.01 -11.45
C THR A 31 7.15 6.68 -10.20
N GLN A 32 7.02 6.04 -9.03
CA GLN A 32 7.63 6.48 -7.79
C GLN A 32 8.55 5.41 -7.21
N THR A 33 9.71 5.83 -6.73
CA THR A 33 10.68 4.96 -6.06
C THR A 33 10.30 4.83 -4.59
N ILE A 34 10.10 3.59 -4.13
CA ILE A 34 9.82 3.26 -2.72
C ILE A 34 10.88 2.31 -2.17
N ASN A 35 11.07 2.33 -0.86
CA ASN A 35 11.94 1.36 -0.17
C ASN A 35 11.21 0.00 0.03
N ILE A 36 11.98 -1.06 0.31
CA ILE A 36 11.47 -2.41 0.60
C ILE A 36 10.47 -2.42 1.77
N HIS A 37 10.71 -1.66 2.84
CA HIS A 37 9.75 -1.56 3.96
C HIS A 37 8.44 -0.88 3.55
N GLN A 38 8.50 0.16 2.71
CA GLN A 38 7.30 0.81 2.19
C GLN A 38 6.52 -0.13 1.27
N PHE A 39 7.25 -0.96 0.52
CA PHE A 39 6.65 -2.01 -0.28
C PHE A 39 5.94 -3.06 0.60
N GLU A 40 6.55 -3.51 1.70
CA GLU A 40 5.90 -4.41 2.66
C GLU A 40 4.62 -3.81 3.24
N TRP A 41 4.65 -2.53 3.63
CA TRP A 41 3.46 -1.81 4.08
C TRP A 41 2.35 -1.76 3.03
N LEU A 42 2.67 -1.59 1.75
CA LEU A 42 1.67 -1.72 0.68
C LEU A 42 1.07 -3.12 0.65
N LEU A 43 1.88 -4.16 0.83
CA LEU A 43 1.38 -5.54 0.88
C LEU A 43 0.47 -5.80 2.08
N GLU A 44 0.65 -5.06 3.17
CA GLU A 44 -0.19 -5.07 4.37
C GLU A 44 -1.46 -4.22 4.22
N GLY A 45 -1.56 -3.41 3.17
CA GLY A 45 -2.72 -2.55 2.89
C GLY A 45 -2.57 -1.11 3.36
N PHE A 46 -1.37 -0.69 3.77
CA PHE A 46 -1.10 0.67 4.21
C PHE A 46 -1.09 1.65 3.02
N ASP A 47 -1.71 2.82 3.20
CA ASP A 47 -1.70 3.88 2.20
C ASP A 47 -0.51 4.83 2.45
N LEU A 48 0.56 4.66 1.67
CA LEU A 48 1.76 5.50 1.74
C LEU A 48 1.52 6.95 1.31
N TRP A 49 0.46 7.19 0.53
CA TRP A 49 0.12 8.49 -0.05
C TRP A 49 -1.01 9.17 0.71
N ALA A 50 -1.64 8.46 1.65
CA ALA A 50 -2.51 9.06 2.63
C ALA A 50 -1.69 9.95 3.58
N ASN A 51 -1.45 11.18 3.15
CA ASN A 51 -0.84 12.24 3.96
C ASN A 51 -1.79 12.72 5.08
N LYS A 52 -2.76 11.89 5.48
CA LYS A 52 -3.77 12.21 6.49
C LYS A 52 -3.40 11.51 7.79
N PRO A 53 -3.18 12.26 8.88
CA PRO A 53 -2.99 11.66 10.20
C PRO A 53 -4.21 10.79 10.55
N HIS A 54 -3.97 9.73 11.34
CA HIS A 54 -5.01 8.81 11.80
C HIS A 54 -6.22 9.60 12.34
N LYS A 55 -7.41 9.13 12.01
CA LYS A 55 -8.69 9.72 12.43
C LYS A 55 -8.68 9.85 13.96
N THR A 56 -8.85 11.07 14.48
CA THR A 56 -8.93 11.32 15.91
C THR A 56 -10.08 10.52 16.51
N LEU A 57 -9.77 9.55 17.36
CA LEU A 57 -10.76 8.76 18.09
C LEU A 57 -11.21 9.57 19.31
N ASN A 58 -12.47 10.03 19.28
CA ASN A 58 -13.10 10.68 20.44
C ASN A 58 -13.64 9.58 21.35
N TYR A 59 -12.95 9.32 22.47
CA TYR A 59 -13.44 8.44 23.51
C TYR A 59 -14.35 9.23 24.44
N ALA A 60 -15.62 8.82 24.56
CA ALA A 60 -16.48 9.27 25.64
C ALA A 60 -16.19 8.42 26.87
N SER A 61 -15.74 9.06 27.95
CA SER A 61 -15.62 8.45 29.27
C SER A 61 -17.00 8.00 29.74
N VAL A 62 -17.16 6.71 30.05
CA VAL A 62 -18.35 6.21 30.75
C VAL A 62 -18.00 6.14 32.23
N SER A 63 -18.70 6.94 33.03
CA SER A 63 -18.63 6.92 34.51
C SER A 63 -19.57 5.89 35.10
#